data_AF-A0A6G1SUE1-F1
#
_entry.id   AF-A0A6G1SUE1-F1
#
_cell.length_a   1.000
_cell.length_b   1.000
_cell.length_c   1.000
_cell.angle_alpha   90.00
_cell.angle_beta   90.00
_cell.angle_gamma   90.00
#
_symmetry.space_group_name_H-M   'P 1'
#
loop_
_entity.id
_entity.type
_entity.pdbx_description
1 polymer ?
#
loop_
_entity_poly.entity_id
_entity_poly.type
_entity_poly.pdbx_seq_one_letter_code
_entity_poly.pdbx_strand_id
1 'polypeptide(L)'
;MLAARWIASALFVAAIPIFLLLSNVRIAALEPRVFEYSFAQYDAAGVTGIERIQLDRAAREIVGYFQGSDSDALLDIRVSVEGQQQPLFNQREVLHMRDVKQLFDLTFRVHEIAFVYIAGYIAAVVLWSRERSMRRLARQAVLAGVVTAGALGIAGIAMLVGFDSLFTQFHLLSFSNDFWRLDPATDHLIQMFPQGFWFDVSIGVGVLTVMEGGLLALAGVGYLAWLDRDRPRWRSGRPSMETRPATESPPAEG
;
A
#
# COMPACT_ATOMS: atom_id res chain seq x y z
N MET A 1 -1.14 -30.78 7.28
CA MET A 1 0.18 -30.13 7.01
C MET A 1 0.27 -29.44 5.65
N LEU A 2 -0.13 -30.06 4.53
CA LEU A 2 -0.10 -29.40 3.21
C LEU A 2 -1.05 -28.19 3.10
N ALA A 3 -2.31 -28.33 3.54
CA ALA A 3 -3.28 -27.23 3.50
C ALA A 3 -2.80 -25.97 4.24
N ALA A 4 -2.23 -26.13 5.44
CA ALA A 4 -1.66 -25.03 6.21
C ALA A 4 -0.54 -24.29 5.47
N ARG A 5 0.32 -25.00 4.73
CA ARG A 5 1.40 -24.39 3.92
C ARG A 5 0.86 -23.62 2.72
N TRP A 6 -0.24 -24.07 2.12
CA TRP A 6 -0.90 -23.36 1.02
C TRP A 6 -1.58 -22.10 1.51
N ILE A 7 -2.32 -22.20 2.62
CA ILE A 7 -2.96 -21.04 3.28
C ILE A 7 -1.91 -19.99 3.64
N ALA A 8 -0.83 -20.37 4.32
CA ALA A 8 0.25 -19.45 4.67
C ALA A 8 0.88 -18.80 3.43
N SER A 9 1.05 -19.53 2.33
CA SER A 9 1.57 -18.95 1.10
C SER A 9 0.60 -17.99 0.41
N ALA A 10 -0.70 -18.29 0.42
CA ALA A 10 -1.73 -17.41 -0.12
C ALA A 10 -1.83 -16.13 0.70
N LEU A 11 -1.85 -16.25 2.03
CA LEU A 11 -1.81 -15.11 2.95
C LEU A 11 -0.54 -14.26 2.74
N PHE A 12 0.63 -14.87 2.54
CA PHE A 12 1.85 -14.13 2.24
C PHE A 12 1.74 -13.30 0.96
N VAL A 13 1.21 -13.90 -0.12
CA VAL A 13 1.00 -13.20 -1.39
C VAL A 13 -0.03 -12.08 -1.26
N ALA A 14 -1.09 -12.28 -0.48
CA ALA A 14 -2.13 -11.27 -0.23
C ALA A 14 -1.68 -10.16 0.74
N ALA A 15 -0.78 -10.46 1.69
CA ALA A 15 -0.27 -9.48 2.64
C ALA A 15 0.61 -8.43 1.97
N ILE A 16 1.34 -8.79 0.91
CA ILE A 16 2.24 -7.88 0.19
C ILE A 16 1.51 -6.65 -0.41
N PRO A 17 0.45 -6.78 -1.25
CA PRO A 17 -0.26 -5.62 -1.78
C PRO A 17 -0.83 -4.74 -0.67
N ILE A 18 -1.34 -5.34 0.41
CA ILE A 18 -1.84 -4.61 1.58
C ILE A 18 -0.69 -3.83 2.22
N PHE A 19 0.45 -4.48 2.48
CA PHE A 19 1.60 -3.83 3.09
C PHE A 19 2.14 -2.68 2.23
N LEU A 20 2.28 -2.86 0.92
CA LEU A 20 2.76 -1.81 0.01
C LEU A 20 1.78 -0.63 -0.03
N LEU A 21 0.48 -0.90 -0.20
CA LEU A 21 -0.55 0.13 -0.20
C LEU A 21 -0.54 0.93 1.11
N LEU A 22 -0.57 0.24 2.24
CA LEU A 22 -0.61 0.91 3.55
C LEU A 22 0.71 1.61 3.89
N SER A 23 1.84 1.18 3.32
CA SER A 23 3.10 1.92 3.42
C SER A 23 2.98 3.29 2.77
N ASN A 24 2.45 3.34 1.54
CA ASN A 24 2.23 4.60 0.82
C ASN A 24 1.18 5.49 1.51
N VAL A 25 0.08 4.91 2.01
CA VAL A 25 -0.92 5.64 2.82
C VAL A 25 -0.28 6.23 4.08
N ARG A 26 0.52 5.45 4.81
CA ARG A 26 1.19 5.91 6.04
C ARG A 26 2.19 7.02 5.76
N ILE A 27 2.96 6.93 4.66
CA ILE A 27 3.86 8.00 4.23
C ILE A 27 3.05 9.25 3.89
N ALA A 28 1.98 9.12 3.08
CA ALA A 28 1.16 10.26 2.69
C ALA A 28 0.50 10.97 3.88
N ALA A 29 0.01 10.22 4.86
CA ALA A 29 -0.62 10.75 6.07
C ALA A 29 0.37 11.42 7.04
N LEU A 30 1.66 11.09 6.96
CA LEU A 30 2.70 11.54 7.89
C LEU A 30 3.74 12.47 7.26
N GLU A 31 3.57 12.85 6.00
CA GLU A 31 4.47 13.74 5.27
C GLU A 31 3.85 15.13 5.12
N PRO A 32 4.32 16.16 5.86
CA PRO A 32 3.75 17.51 5.80
C PRO A 32 3.67 18.08 4.38
N ARG A 33 4.61 17.73 3.49
CA ARG A 33 4.62 18.20 2.10
C ARG A 33 3.39 17.78 1.30
N VAL A 34 2.73 16.67 1.67
CA VAL A 34 1.47 16.26 1.03
C VAL A 34 0.36 17.26 1.36
N PHE A 35 0.32 17.74 2.59
CA PHE A 35 -0.65 18.75 3.03
C PHE A 35 -0.32 20.12 2.42
N GLU A 36 0.96 20.49 2.39
CA GLU A 36 1.44 21.73 1.76
C GLU A 36 1.19 21.77 0.25
N TYR A 37 1.21 20.60 -0.42
CA TYR A 37 0.78 20.46 -1.81
C TYR A 37 -0.68 20.87 -1.97
N SER A 38 -1.57 20.44 -1.08
CA SER A 38 -2.97 20.87 -1.10
C SER A 38 -3.07 22.39 -1.04
N PHE A 39 -2.34 23.01 -0.10
CA PHE A 39 -2.39 24.46 0.10
C PHE A 39 -1.89 25.25 -1.10
N ALA A 40 -0.91 24.72 -1.83
CA ALA A 40 -0.38 25.35 -3.04
C ALA A 40 -1.29 25.11 -4.25
N GLN A 41 -1.73 23.88 -4.47
CA GLN A 41 -2.48 23.48 -5.65
C GLN A 41 -3.93 24.00 -5.63
N TYR A 42 -4.54 24.05 -4.45
CA TYR A 42 -5.95 24.38 -4.25
C TYR A 42 -6.18 25.76 -3.60
N ASP A 43 -5.14 26.59 -3.51
CA ASP A 43 -5.17 27.93 -2.94
C ASP A 43 -5.87 28.01 -1.57
N ALA A 44 -5.50 27.10 -0.66
CA ALA A 44 -6.14 27.03 0.65
C ALA A 44 -6.05 28.35 1.43
N ALA A 45 -4.97 29.13 1.24
CA ALA A 45 -4.82 30.44 1.87
C ALA A 45 -5.87 31.44 1.36
N GLY A 46 -6.11 31.48 0.04
CA GLY A 46 -7.16 32.33 -0.55
C GLY A 46 -8.57 31.90 -0.14
N VAL A 47 -8.83 30.59 -0.08
CA VAL A 47 -10.16 30.05 0.26
C VAL A 47 -10.49 30.22 1.74
N THR A 48 -9.54 29.94 2.64
CA THR A 48 -9.76 30.01 4.09
C THR A 48 -9.59 31.42 4.65
N GLY A 49 -8.89 32.31 3.95
CA GLY A 49 -8.46 33.61 4.46
C GLY A 49 -7.32 33.54 5.48
N ILE A 50 -6.70 32.36 5.67
CA ILE A 50 -5.62 32.13 6.63
C ILE A 50 -4.28 32.24 5.92
N GLU A 51 -3.34 32.96 6.52
CA GLU A 51 -2.00 33.11 5.96
C GLU A 51 -1.30 31.76 5.77
N ARG A 52 -0.62 31.61 4.62
CA ARG A 52 0.07 30.38 4.22
C ARG A 52 1.03 29.85 5.29
N ILE A 53 1.77 30.71 5.97
CA ILE A 53 2.71 30.32 7.03
C ILE A 53 2.02 29.62 8.20
N GLN A 54 0.78 30.02 8.51
CA GLN A 54 -0.02 29.41 9.56
C GLN A 54 -0.58 28.06 9.12
N LEU A 55 -0.99 27.92 7.85
CA LEU A 55 -1.40 26.65 7.28
C LEU A 55 -0.25 25.64 7.25
N ASP A 56 0.95 26.04 6.83
CA ASP A 56 2.14 25.17 6.83
C ASP A 56 2.49 24.70 8.25
N ARG A 57 2.30 25.56 9.27
CA ARG A 57 2.40 25.14 10.68
C ARG A 57 1.30 24.15 11.05
N ALA A 58 0.06 24.43 10.68
CA ALA A 58 -1.07 23.55 10.94
C ALA A 58 -0.85 22.14 10.33
N ALA A 59 -0.28 22.03 9.13
CA ALA A 59 0.08 20.74 8.54
C ALA A 59 1.04 19.93 9.41
N ARG A 60 2.08 20.57 9.98
CA ARG A 60 3.00 19.90 10.90
C ARG A 60 2.32 19.48 12.20
N GLU A 61 1.42 20.30 12.73
CA GLU A 61 0.63 19.98 13.92
C GLU A 61 -0.35 18.82 13.66
N ILE A 62 -0.98 18.75 12.48
CA ILE A 62 -1.83 17.62 12.04
C ILE A 62 -1.01 16.32 11.95
N VAL A 63 0.19 16.37 11.36
CA VAL A 63 1.08 15.21 11.31
C VAL A 63 1.47 14.77 12.72
N GLY A 64 1.83 15.71 13.60
CA GLY A 64 2.12 15.41 15.00
C GLY A 64 0.93 14.79 15.74
N TYR A 65 -0.29 15.25 15.45
CA TYR A 65 -1.54 14.68 15.97
C TYR A 65 -1.73 13.22 15.54
N PHE A 66 -1.49 12.89 14.27
CA PHE A 66 -1.56 11.50 13.81
C PHE A 66 -0.47 10.60 14.40
N GLN A 67 0.70 11.16 14.74
CA GLN A 67 1.78 10.42 15.41
C GLN A 67 1.55 10.22 16.92
N GLY A 68 0.66 11.01 17.55
CA GLY A 68 0.36 10.91 18.97
C GLY A 68 -0.24 9.55 19.36
N SER A 69 0.09 9.06 20.55
CA SER A 69 -0.34 7.73 21.02
C SER A 69 -1.78 7.67 21.52
N ASP A 70 -2.39 8.81 21.82
CA ASP A 70 -3.78 8.88 22.29
C ASP A 70 -4.74 8.96 21.11
N SER A 71 -5.37 7.83 20.79
CA SER A 71 -6.35 7.69 19.70
C SER A 71 -7.59 8.58 19.86
N ASP A 72 -7.92 9.00 21.09
CA ASP A 72 -9.11 9.79 21.39
C ASP A 72 -8.81 11.29 21.58
N ALA A 73 -7.55 11.69 21.41
CA ALA A 73 -7.13 13.08 21.50
C ALA A 73 -7.93 13.96 20.52
N LEU A 74 -8.29 15.16 20.97
CA LEU A 74 -8.94 16.17 20.14
C LEU A 74 -7.88 17.11 19.56
N LEU A 75 -8.01 17.40 18.27
CA LEU A 75 -7.16 18.36 17.58
C LEU A 75 -7.47 19.78 18.03
N ASP A 76 -6.50 20.50 18.59
CA ASP A 76 -6.59 21.93 18.93
C ASP A 76 -5.44 22.68 18.24
N ILE A 77 -5.68 23.13 17.02
CA ILE A 77 -4.79 24.02 16.27
C ILE A 77 -5.41 25.41 16.30
N ARG A 78 -4.61 26.43 16.61
CA ARG A 78 -5.06 27.83 16.65
C ARG A 78 -4.36 28.67 15.61
N VAL A 79 -5.09 29.56 14.99
CA VAL A 79 -4.61 30.51 13.98
C VAL A 79 -4.98 31.93 14.37
N SER A 80 -4.21 32.90 13.88
CA SER A 80 -4.49 34.32 14.01
C SER A 80 -5.22 34.80 12.76
N VAL A 81 -6.43 35.30 12.94
CA VAL A 81 -7.22 35.99 11.91
C VAL A 81 -7.51 37.39 12.44
N GLU A 82 -7.15 38.42 11.68
CA GLU A 82 -7.29 39.83 12.09
C GLU A 82 -6.66 40.14 13.47
N GLY A 83 -5.55 39.47 13.80
CA GLY A 83 -4.84 39.63 15.08
C GLY A 83 -5.50 38.96 16.28
N GLN A 84 -6.63 38.26 16.11
CA GLN A 84 -7.26 37.45 17.16
C GLN A 84 -6.90 35.97 17.00
N GLN A 85 -6.61 35.30 18.10
CA GLN A 85 -6.38 33.85 18.12
C GLN A 85 -7.72 33.12 18.19
N GLN A 86 -7.95 32.23 17.23
CA GLN A 86 -9.15 31.39 17.17
C GLN A 86 -8.80 29.95 16.78
N PRO A 87 -9.64 28.96 17.16
CA PRO A 87 -9.50 27.59 16.68
C PRO A 87 -9.54 27.56 15.14
N LEU A 88 -8.66 26.76 14.54
CA LEU A 88 -8.66 26.51 13.09
C LEU A 88 -9.86 25.68 12.66
N PHE A 89 -10.30 24.76 13.51
CA PHE A 89 -11.37 23.83 13.21
C PHE A 89 -12.51 24.01 14.19
N ASN A 90 -13.74 23.96 13.68
CA ASN A 90 -14.93 23.94 14.50
C ASN A 90 -15.15 22.57 15.15
N GLN A 91 -16.14 22.48 16.04
CA GLN A 91 -16.38 21.24 16.81
C GLN A 91 -16.67 20.01 15.92
N ARG A 92 -17.40 20.19 14.81
CA ARG A 92 -17.71 19.08 13.89
C ARG A 92 -16.43 18.57 13.23
N GLU A 93 -15.59 19.47 12.75
CA GLU A 93 -14.32 19.13 12.11
C GLU A 93 -13.35 18.45 13.07
N VAL A 94 -13.26 18.92 14.31
CA VAL A 94 -12.44 18.29 15.36
C VAL A 94 -12.91 16.87 15.67
N LEU A 95 -14.23 16.64 15.76
CA LEU A 95 -14.78 15.29 15.97
C LEU A 95 -14.54 14.38 14.77
N HIS A 96 -14.65 14.92 13.54
CA HIS A 96 -14.29 14.17 12.34
C HIS A 96 -12.80 13.80 12.32
N MET A 97 -11.91 14.72 12.70
CA MET A 97 -10.47 14.45 12.77
C MET A 97 -10.11 13.39 13.81
N ARG A 98 -10.86 13.31 14.92
CA ARG A 98 -10.73 12.19 15.88
C ARG A 98 -11.09 10.85 15.23
N ASP A 99 -12.20 10.80 14.50
CA ASP A 99 -12.60 9.57 13.81
C ASP A 99 -11.57 9.17 12.73
N VAL A 100 -11.02 10.15 11.99
CA VAL A 100 -9.92 9.95 11.02
C VAL A 100 -8.66 9.46 11.71
N LYS A 101 -8.31 9.98 12.89
CA LYS A 101 -7.16 9.50 13.67
C LYS A 101 -7.33 8.04 14.07
N GLN A 102 -8.49 7.64 14.59
CA GLN A 102 -8.76 6.25 14.94
C GLN A 102 -8.66 5.32 13.72
N LEU A 103 -9.11 5.79 12.55
CA LEU A 103 -8.98 5.05 11.29
C LEU A 103 -7.52 4.91 10.84
N PHE A 104 -6.69 5.96 10.97
CA PHE A 104 -5.26 5.86 10.71
C PHE A 104 -4.55 4.96 11.72
N ASP A 105 -4.89 5.00 13.00
CA ASP A 105 -4.33 4.12 14.02
C ASP A 105 -4.67 2.64 13.74
N LEU A 106 -5.88 2.35 13.25
CA LEU A 106 -6.24 1.01 12.77
C LEU A 106 -5.41 0.63 11.53
N THR A 107 -5.29 1.56 10.57
CA THR A 107 -4.53 1.36 9.35
C THR A 107 -3.05 1.05 9.63
N PHE A 108 -2.43 1.79 10.56
CA PHE A 108 -1.03 1.59 10.96
C PHE A 108 -0.84 0.26 11.69
N ARG A 109 -1.80 -0.16 12.52
CA ARG A 109 -1.79 -1.49 13.15
C ARG A 109 -1.87 -2.62 12.12
N VAL A 110 -2.75 -2.52 11.12
CA VAL A 110 -2.85 -3.52 10.04
C VAL A 110 -1.55 -3.56 9.24
N HIS A 111 -0.95 -2.40 8.94
CA HIS A 111 0.35 -2.29 8.29
C HIS A 111 1.46 -3.00 9.06
N GLU A 112 1.53 -2.79 10.38
CA GLU A 112 2.52 -3.43 11.26
C GLU A 112 2.32 -4.95 11.35
N ILE A 113 1.08 -5.42 11.47
CA ILE A 113 0.75 -6.86 11.45
C ILE A 113 1.18 -7.48 10.13
N ALA A 114 0.88 -6.83 9.00
CA ALA A 114 1.29 -7.31 7.68
C ALA A 114 2.82 -7.37 7.55
N PHE A 115 3.54 -6.36 8.04
CA PHE A 115 4.99 -6.34 8.08
C PHE A 115 5.56 -7.51 8.89
N VAL A 116 5.11 -7.69 10.13
CA VAL A 116 5.57 -8.77 11.02
C VAL A 116 5.30 -10.13 10.38
N TYR A 117 4.14 -10.30 9.77
CA TYR A 117 3.78 -11.54 9.08
C TYR A 117 4.68 -11.83 7.86
N ILE A 118 4.91 -10.83 6.99
CA ILE A 118 5.79 -10.94 5.82
C ILE A 118 7.22 -11.26 6.25
N ALA A 119 7.76 -10.52 7.21
CA ALA A 119 9.10 -10.71 7.74
C ALA A 119 9.27 -12.09 8.37
N GLY A 120 8.31 -12.52 9.20
CA GLY A 120 8.30 -13.84 9.82
C GLY A 120 8.20 -14.96 8.79
N TYR A 121 7.38 -14.81 7.75
CA TYR A 121 7.28 -15.77 6.66
C TYR A 121 8.60 -15.90 5.89
N ILE A 122 9.22 -14.77 5.52
CA ILE A 122 10.51 -14.76 4.81
C ILE A 122 11.58 -15.41 5.67
N ALA A 123 11.71 -15.00 6.94
CA ALA A 123 12.67 -15.57 7.88
C ALA A 123 12.49 -17.09 8.03
N ALA A 124 11.24 -17.55 8.15
CA ALA A 124 10.96 -18.98 8.27
C ALA A 124 11.38 -19.75 7.01
N VAL A 125 11.16 -19.19 5.83
CA VAL A 125 11.54 -19.83 4.57
C VAL A 125 13.07 -19.83 4.36
N VAL A 126 13.76 -18.77 4.78
CA VAL A 126 15.23 -18.66 4.68
C VAL A 126 15.94 -19.57 5.68
N LEU A 127 15.51 -19.58 6.94
CA LEU A 127 16.20 -20.33 8.01
C LEU A 127 15.97 -21.86 7.93
N TRP A 128 14.78 -22.30 7.50
CA TRP A 128 14.41 -23.72 7.55
C TRP A 128 14.35 -24.42 6.20
N SER A 129 14.67 -23.75 5.08
CA SER A 129 14.48 -24.37 3.76
C SER A 129 15.68 -24.25 2.80
N ARG A 130 15.96 -25.35 2.08
CA ARG A 130 16.99 -25.46 1.02
C ARG A 130 16.57 -24.73 -0.28
N GLU A 131 17.53 -24.39 -1.16
CA GLU A 131 17.41 -23.72 -2.48
C GLU A 131 16.04 -23.72 -3.20
N ARG A 132 15.32 -24.87 -3.25
CA ARG A 132 13.94 -24.95 -3.79
C ARG A 132 12.95 -23.97 -3.14
N SER A 133 13.20 -23.56 -1.90
CA SER A 133 12.38 -22.58 -1.17
C SER A 133 12.62 -21.15 -1.61
N MET A 134 13.84 -20.80 -1.99
CA MET A 134 14.17 -19.45 -2.48
C MET A 134 13.53 -19.21 -3.84
N ARG A 135 13.53 -20.23 -4.72
CA ARG A 135 12.77 -20.20 -5.97
C ARG A 135 11.27 -20.04 -5.74
N ARG A 136 10.73 -20.63 -4.67
CA ARG A 136 9.31 -20.46 -4.29
C ARG A 136 9.05 -19.01 -3.85
N LEU A 137 9.89 -18.43 -2.99
CA LEU A 137 9.74 -17.02 -2.59
C LEU A 137 9.77 -16.08 -3.78
N ALA A 138 10.71 -16.26 -4.71
CA ALA A 138 10.79 -15.44 -5.90
C ALA A 138 9.52 -15.55 -6.78
N ARG A 139 8.97 -16.75 -6.95
CA ARG A 139 7.66 -16.92 -7.65
C ARG A 139 6.51 -16.26 -6.89
N GLN A 140 6.51 -16.33 -5.56
CA GLN A 140 5.49 -15.66 -4.74
C GLN A 140 5.60 -14.14 -4.85
N ALA A 141 6.81 -13.59 -4.91
CA ALA A 141 7.06 -12.16 -5.14
C ALA A 141 6.53 -11.71 -6.50
N VAL A 142 6.79 -12.49 -7.57
CA VAL A 142 6.22 -12.25 -8.90
C VAL A 142 4.69 -12.25 -8.86
N LEU A 143 4.10 -13.28 -8.25
CA LEU A 143 2.65 -13.40 -8.14
C LEU A 143 2.05 -12.23 -7.34
N ALA A 144 2.69 -11.83 -6.23
CA ALA A 144 2.25 -10.71 -5.43
C ALA A 144 2.28 -9.39 -6.22
N GLY A 145 3.33 -9.16 -7.02
CA GLY A 145 3.37 -7.98 -7.90
C GLY A 145 2.28 -7.98 -8.96
N VAL A 146 1.99 -9.13 -9.58
CA VAL A 146 0.88 -9.28 -10.54
C VAL A 146 -0.47 -9.04 -9.87
N VAL A 147 -0.70 -9.60 -8.68
CA VAL A 147 -1.92 -9.39 -7.88
C VAL A 147 -2.07 -7.92 -7.51
N THR A 148 -0.98 -7.26 -7.11
CA THR A 148 -0.96 -5.83 -6.79
C THR A 148 -1.39 -5.00 -7.99
N ALA A 149 -0.76 -5.23 -9.15
CA ALA A 149 -1.08 -4.51 -10.38
C ALA A 149 -2.52 -4.75 -10.85
N GLY A 150 -3.00 -5.99 -10.78
CA GLY A 150 -4.38 -6.33 -11.17
C GLY A 150 -5.41 -5.69 -10.25
N ALA A 151 -5.23 -5.80 -8.93
CA ALA A 151 -6.15 -5.23 -7.95
C ALA A 151 -6.20 -3.70 -8.03
N LEU A 152 -5.02 -3.05 -8.08
CA LEU A 152 -4.96 -1.59 -8.15
C LEU A 152 -5.30 -1.05 -9.54
N GLY A 153 -5.12 -1.82 -10.61
CA GLY A 153 -5.61 -1.45 -11.94
C GLY A 153 -7.14 -1.35 -11.97
N ILE A 154 -7.83 -2.33 -11.37
CA ILE A 154 -9.29 -2.29 -11.24
C ILE A 154 -9.73 -1.13 -10.35
N ALA A 155 -9.09 -0.96 -9.19
CA ALA A 155 -9.39 0.15 -8.28
C ALA A 155 -9.15 1.51 -8.94
N GLY A 156 -8.06 1.67 -9.69
CA GLY A 156 -7.73 2.88 -10.43
C GLY A 156 -8.77 3.22 -11.49
N ILE A 157 -9.26 2.24 -12.25
CA ILE A 157 -10.36 2.46 -13.19
C ILE A 157 -11.62 2.94 -12.46
N ALA A 158 -11.98 2.31 -11.35
CA ALA A 158 -13.15 2.73 -10.56
C ALA A 158 -13.01 4.16 -10.05
N MET A 159 -11.81 4.54 -9.58
CA MET A 159 -11.48 5.90 -9.13
C MET A 159 -11.62 6.93 -10.26
N LEU A 160 -11.14 6.62 -11.46
CA LEU A 160 -11.24 7.53 -12.62
C LEU A 160 -12.68 7.74 -13.10
N VAL A 161 -13.55 6.75 -12.93
CA VAL A 161 -14.95 6.80 -13.42
C VAL A 161 -15.89 7.43 -12.39
N GLY A 162 -15.64 7.25 -11.09
CA GLY A 162 -16.63 7.57 -10.06
C GLY A 162 -16.05 7.95 -8.71
N PHE A 163 -15.00 8.77 -8.68
CA PHE A 163 -14.36 9.18 -7.44
C PHE A 163 -15.34 9.77 -6.41
N ASP A 164 -16.27 10.64 -6.82
CA ASP A 164 -17.25 11.27 -5.92
C ASP A 164 -18.09 10.23 -5.15
N SER A 165 -18.53 9.19 -5.87
CA SER A 165 -19.31 8.10 -5.28
C SER A 165 -18.45 7.26 -4.34
N LEU A 166 -17.21 6.95 -4.74
CA LEU A 166 -16.27 6.17 -3.92
C LEU A 166 -15.87 6.93 -2.66
N PHE A 167 -15.64 8.24 -2.76
CA PHE A 167 -15.34 9.11 -1.63
C PHE A 167 -16.53 9.10 -0.64
N THR A 168 -17.75 9.23 -1.14
CA THR A 168 -18.95 9.15 -0.29
C THR A 168 -19.11 7.78 0.36
N GLN A 169 -18.94 6.70 -0.39
CA GLN A 169 -19.05 5.34 0.15
C GLN A 169 -17.96 5.03 1.17
N PHE A 170 -16.73 5.52 0.96
CA PHE A 170 -15.65 5.41 1.92
C PHE A 170 -16.06 6.01 3.26
N HIS A 171 -16.64 7.21 3.27
CA HIS A 171 -17.08 7.84 4.52
C HIS A 171 -18.23 7.08 5.19
N LEU A 172 -19.21 6.59 4.41
CA LEU A 172 -20.32 5.79 4.93
C LEU A 172 -19.88 4.44 5.52
N LEU A 173 -18.80 3.84 4.98
CA LEU A 173 -18.24 2.59 5.48
C LEU A 173 -17.29 2.81 6.67
N SER A 174 -16.61 3.95 6.72
CA SER A 174 -15.59 4.25 7.73
C SER A 174 -16.17 4.89 8.99
N PHE A 175 -17.28 5.63 8.86
CA PHE A 175 -17.84 6.44 9.94
C PHE A 175 -19.33 6.14 10.15
N SER A 176 -19.72 5.98 11.42
CA SER A 176 -21.11 5.71 11.83
C SER A 176 -21.95 6.97 12.06
N ASN A 177 -21.36 8.15 11.86
CA ASN A 177 -21.96 9.46 12.09
C ASN A 177 -21.85 10.35 10.82
N ASP A 178 -22.27 11.61 10.93
CA ASP A 178 -22.27 12.58 9.84
C ASP A 178 -21.24 13.71 10.00
N PHE A 179 -20.28 13.62 10.93
CA PHE A 179 -19.28 14.66 11.15
C PHE A 179 -18.38 14.94 9.94
N TRP A 180 -18.25 13.95 9.05
CA TRP A 180 -17.53 14.08 7.79
C TRP A 180 -18.26 14.91 6.72
N ARG A 181 -19.55 15.22 6.91
CA ARG A 181 -20.31 16.09 6.00
C ARG A 181 -20.02 17.55 6.32
N LEU A 182 -18.96 18.05 5.72
CA LEU A 182 -18.46 19.41 5.90
C LEU A 182 -19.01 20.34 4.82
N ASP A 183 -19.23 21.60 5.17
CA ASP A 183 -19.67 22.66 4.26
C ASP A 183 -18.45 23.40 3.68
N PRO A 184 -18.17 23.29 2.36
CA PRO A 184 -17.06 24.01 1.73
C PRO A 184 -17.11 25.53 1.87
N ALA A 185 -18.28 26.11 2.18
CA ALA A 185 -18.41 27.56 2.39
C ALA A 185 -17.91 28.01 3.76
N THR A 186 -17.87 27.14 4.77
CA THR A 186 -17.57 27.53 6.16
C THR A 186 -16.52 26.69 6.85
N ASP A 187 -16.34 25.42 6.47
CA ASP A 187 -15.51 24.46 7.19
C ASP A 187 -14.09 24.45 6.61
N HIS A 188 -13.12 24.88 7.41
CA HIS A 188 -11.73 25.04 6.99
C HIS A 188 -11.05 23.73 6.58
N LEU A 189 -11.41 22.59 7.14
CA LEU A 189 -10.82 21.28 6.85
C LEU A 189 -11.09 20.86 5.40
N ILE A 190 -12.32 21.02 4.91
CA ILE A 190 -12.65 20.71 3.50
C ILE A 190 -12.16 21.78 2.53
N GLN A 191 -12.02 23.04 3.00
CA GLN A 191 -11.36 24.10 2.22
C GLN A 191 -9.85 23.84 2.05
N MET A 192 -9.21 23.33 3.10
CA MET A 192 -7.78 22.98 3.11
C MET A 192 -7.47 21.69 2.36
N PHE A 193 -8.37 20.70 2.42
CA PHE A 193 -8.23 19.38 1.81
C PHE A 193 -9.46 19.06 0.97
N PRO A 194 -9.66 19.79 -0.15
CA PRO A 194 -10.83 19.60 -0.99
C PRO A 194 -10.80 18.22 -1.63
N GLN A 195 -11.93 17.81 -2.18
CA GLN A 195 -12.06 16.49 -2.80
C GLN A 195 -10.99 16.22 -3.88
N GLY A 196 -10.61 17.23 -4.67
CA GLY A 196 -9.52 17.10 -5.65
C GLY A 196 -8.19 16.67 -5.04
N PHE A 197 -7.83 17.20 -3.87
CA PHE A 197 -6.62 16.79 -3.15
C PHE A 197 -6.66 15.31 -2.79
N TRP A 198 -7.79 14.81 -2.29
CA TRP A 198 -7.94 13.40 -1.95
C TRP A 198 -7.87 12.48 -3.18
N PHE A 199 -8.35 12.97 -4.34
CA PHE A 199 -8.18 12.27 -5.61
C PHE A 199 -6.70 12.14 -5.97
N ASP A 200 -5.97 13.26 -5.97
CA ASP A 200 -4.55 13.31 -6.34
C ASP A 200 -3.70 12.40 -5.44
N VAL A 201 -3.92 12.47 -4.12
CA VAL A 201 -3.22 11.61 -3.15
C VAL A 201 -3.56 10.14 -3.38
N SER A 202 -4.83 9.81 -3.63
CA SER A 202 -5.25 8.42 -3.89
C SER A 202 -4.61 7.86 -5.15
N ILE A 203 -4.55 8.65 -6.23
CA ILE A 203 -3.86 8.27 -7.47
C ILE A 203 -2.36 8.11 -7.22
N GLY A 204 -1.72 9.05 -6.52
CA GLY A 204 -0.30 9.00 -6.17
C GLY A 204 0.06 7.73 -5.38
N VAL A 205 -0.70 7.44 -4.33
CA VAL A 205 -0.57 6.21 -3.53
C VAL A 205 -0.74 4.96 -4.40
N GLY A 206 -1.75 4.93 -5.26
CA GLY A 206 -1.99 3.80 -6.17
C GLY A 206 -0.84 3.56 -7.15
N VAL A 207 -0.34 4.62 -7.78
CA VAL A 207 0.77 4.56 -8.74
C VAL A 207 2.05 4.06 -8.07
N LEU A 208 2.42 4.62 -6.93
CA LEU A 208 3.60 4.20 -6.18
C LEU A 208 3.51 2.72 -5.77
N THR A 209 2.34 2.29 -5.29
CA THR A 209 2.09 0.90 -4.90
C THR A 209 2.26 -0.07 -6.10
N VAL A 210 1.76 0.32 -7.28
CA VAL A 210 1.94 -0.48 -8.51
C VAL A 210 3.41 -0.53 -8.93
N MET A 211 4.14 0.59 -8.84
CA MET A 211 5.57 0.63 -9.14
C MET A 211 6.37 -0.29 -8.21
N GLU A 212 6.12 -0.25 -6.90
CA GLU A 212 6.76 -1.13 -5.91
C GLU A 212 6.45 -2.60 -6.16
N GLY A 213 5.18 -2.94 -6.42
CA GLY A 213 4.77 -4.30 -6.78
C GLY A 213 5.44 -4.78 -8.07
N GLY A 214 5.57 -3.90 -9.07
CA GLY A 214 6.28 -4.16 -10.32
C GLY A 214 7.77 -4.41 -10.10
N LEU A 215 8.44 -3.57 -9.31
CA LEU A 215 9.85 -3.74 -8.94
C LEU A 215 10.07 -5.06 -8.20
N LEU A 216 9.18 -5.42 -7.27
CA LEU A 216 9.23 -6.68 -6.55
C LEU A 216 9.08 -7.89 -7.50
N ALA A 217 8.17 -7.82 -8.48
CA ALA A 217 8.02 -8.86 -9.47
C ALA A 217 9.25 -8.97 -10.37
N LEU A 218 9.80 -7.85 -10.85
CA LEU A 218 11.02 -7.83 -11.66
C LEU A 218 12.21 -8.43 -10.91
N ALA A 219 12.38 -8.10 -9.62
CA ALA A 219 13.40 -8.69 -8.76
C ALA A 219 13.21 -10.22 -8.65
N GLY A 220 11.97 -10.68 -8.47
CA GLY A 220 11.64 -12.11 -8.44
C GLY A 220 11.98 -12.83 -9.75
N VAL A 221 11.62 -12.25 -10.90
CA VAL A 221 11.98 -12.79 -12.23
C VAL A 221 13.50 -12.82 -12.43
N GLY A 222 14.18 -11.72 -12.11
CA GLY A 222 15.64 -11.61 -12.24
C GLY A 222 16.37 -12.66 -11.40
N TYR A 223 15.93 -12.90 -10.16
CA TYR A 223 16.49 -13.92 -9.29
C TYR A 223 16.27 -15.34 -9.83
N LEU A 224 15.08 -15.65 -10.36
CA LEU A 224 14.82 -16.94 -10.99
C LEU A 224 15.70 -17.17 -12.23
N ALA A 225 15.87 -16.15 -13.06
CA ALA A 225 16.72 -16.22 -14.24
C ALA A 225 18.20 -16.41 -13.87
N TRP A 226 18.68 -15.74 -12.82
CA TRP A 226 20.03 -15.93 -12.29
C TRP A 226 20.25 -17.38 -11.81
N LEU A 227 19.33 -17.92 -11.00
CA LEU A 227 19.43 -19.30 -10.53
C LEU A 227 19.38 -20.35 -11.66
N ASP A 228 18.75 -20.04 -12.80
CA ASP A 228 18.72 -20.93 -13.96
C ASP A 228 19.98 -20.86 -14.82
N ARG A 229 20.69 -19.72 -14.82
CA ARG A 229 22.01 -19.58 -15.48
C ARG A 229 23.11 -20.39 -14.78
N ASP A 230 23.07 -20.46 -13.45
CA ASP A 230 24.11 -21.14 -12.66
C ASP A 230 23.91 -22.66 -12.53
N ARG A 231 22.97 -23.25 -13.27
CA ARG A 231 22.74 -24.70 -13.28
C ARG A 231 23.80 -25.41 -14.14
N PRO A 232 24.52 -26.42 -13.60
CA PRO A 232 25.47 -27.20 -14.39
C PRO A 232 24.82 -27.91 -15.58
N ARG A 233 25.37 -27.69 -16.79
CA ARG A 233 24.89 -28.22 -18.09
C ARG A 233 24.69 -29.74 -18.13
N TRP A 234 25.34 -30.51 -17.26
CA TRP A 234 25.21 -31.98 -17.24
C TRP A 234 23.84 -32.46 -16.72
N ARG A 235 23.06 -31.62 -16.02
CA ARG A 235 21.69 -31.97 -15.56
C ARG A 235 20.59 -31.72 -16.60
N SER A 236 20.87 -30.98 -17.68
CA SER A 236 19.90 -30.67 -18.74
C SER A 236 19.89 -31.68 -19.89
N GLY A 237 20.81 -32.64 -19.92
CA GLY A 237 20.80 -33.72 -20.90
C GLY A 237 19.91 -34.86 -20.43
N ARG A 238 18.70 -35.00 -20.99
CA ARG A 238 18.11 -36.35 -21.10
C ARG A 238 19.03 -37.14 -22.02
N PRO A 239 19.50 -38.35 -21.64
CA PRO A 239 20.08 -39.24 -22.63
C PRO A 239 18.96 -39.51 -23.64
N SER A 240 19.14 -39.10 -24.89
CA SER A 240 18.42 -39.68 -26.00
C SER A 240 18.58 -41.20 -25.86
N MET A 241 17.47 -41.93 -25.79
CA MET A 241 17.48 -43.39 -25.86
C MET A 241 18.24 -43.77 -27.14
N GLU A 242 19.49 -44.15 -26.97
CA GLU A 242 20.28 -44.76 -28.01
C GLU A 242 19.71 -46.17 -28.18
N THR A 243 18.96 -46.33 -29.27
CA THR A 243 18.44 -47.62 -29.73
C THR A 243 19.60 -48.61 -29.81
N ARG A 244 19.61 -49.61 -28.91
CA ARG A 244 20.53 -50.75 -29.00
C ARG A 244 20.37 -51.41 -30.38
N PRO A 245 21.45 -51.68 -31.13
CA PRO A 245 21.34 -52.47 -32.34
C PRO A 245 20.94 -53.91 -31.96
N ALA A 246 20.01 -54.47 -32.72
CA ALA A 246 19.57 -55.86 -32.58
C ALA A 246 20.79 -56.79 -32.79
N THR A 247 21.11 -57.59 -31.79
CA THR A 247 22.11 -58.65 -31.88
C THR A 247 21.59 -59.71 -32.85
N GLU A 248 22.35 -59.94 -33.92
CA GLU A 248 22.20 -61.04 -34.87
C GLU A 248 22.16 -62.40 -34.15
N SER A 249 21.32 -63.30 -34.66
CA SER A 249 21.20 -64.69 -34.20
C SER A 249 22.34 -65.55 -34.79
N PRO A 250 22.89 -66.53 -34.06
CA PRO A 250 23.95 -67.40 -34.57
C PRO A 250 23.40 -68.44 -35.57
N PRO A 251 24.25 -68.99 -36.46
CA PRO A 251 23.81 -69.88 -37.53
C PRO A 251 23.43 -71.26 -37.01
N ALA A 252 22.46 -71.89 -37.69
CA ALA A 252 22.11 -73.28 -37.48
C ALA A 252 23.25 -74.18 -38.00
N GLU A 253 23.85 -74.98 -37.12
CA GLU A 253 24.62 -76.16 -37.50
C GLU A 253 23.66 -77.33 -37.78
N GLY A 254 24.03 -78.14 -38.79
CA GLY A 254 23.22 -79.20 -39.39
C GLY A 254 23.26 -80.56 -38.70
#